data_AF-A0A848FK18-F1
#
_entry.id   AF-A0A848FK18-F1
#
_cell.length_a   1.000
_cell.length_b   1.000
_cell.length_c   1.000
_cell.angle_alpha   90.00
_cell.angle_beta   90.00
_cell.angle_gamma   90.00
#
_symmetry.space_group_name_H-M   'P 1'
#
loop_
_entity.id
_entity.type
_entity.pdbx_description
1 polymer ?
#
loop_
_entity_poly.entity_id
_entity_poly.type
_entity_poly.pdbx_seq_one_letter_code
_entity_poly.pdbx_strand_id
1 'polypeptide(L)'
;MTTADAALRRTVFWADAVRRAFELALCLLPALAIAYLQCFQDPALRFEDHAFHQAAIALATLEGAFISYVAWRCYLRSGQALLRWVTLGFTGFTVVYSLHGFFTPLAQHNLWLFILYGPASRLVLSACLLTALLRFHAAPDAPAWRTAGPWLRWLGLFLALNVAVGVVAHSPVAGAPWLRMSMEIGSIALYVAALALHLGRRLRSPLMQYAALAFVWFGSSSLGFLLARPWNHQWWLAHGLFAVGFSVLGYGILRVFLAAPAHGQGFSVQELSEDLAQTNARLREAHDRLEQVNREQQAQMRALEVAKAQFEAFFNLSPDGIFVVDHQGRVLKANQRAEVMFGYGPGDLAGLQVEALMPDNLREHHVRARSLHQAAPQTRPMGTEERALSCLRRNGEVFSATISLSSLIYEGRPCTVTFVRDVSRLLRKVEQIRQEDRASIRQGHILEQLSAQLPFVVFQFRRGPQGRYDFPYMSPKVAELLGCGAEALRANINLWFSTVDPAGLASLISSIERSAAERSPWTARWQARLPGAVEAMPCLLRCSAPVPQPDGSLVWTGYMRRAHERDEDAAADHLAAAPIG
;
A
#
# COMPACT_ATOMS: atom_id res chain seq x y z
N MET A 1 7.97 0.92 -6.80
CA MET A 1 8.16 0.54 -8.21
C MET A 1 7.99 -0.97 -8.31
N THR A 2 6.99 -1.45 -9.05
CA THR A 2 6.62 -2.87 -9.09
C THR A 2 7.54 -3.65 -10.04
N THR A 3 7.65 -4.95 -9.83
CA THR A 3 8.39 -5.89 -10.69
C THR A 3 7.92 -5.87 -12.16
N ALA A 4 6.66 -5.53 -12.40
CA ALA A 4 6.08 -5.33 -13.73
C ALA A 4 6.69 -4.13 -14.48
N ASP A 5 6.99 -3.04 -13.77
CA ASP A 5 7.60 -1.84 -14.35
C ASP A 5 9.08 -2.08 -14.74
N ALA A 6 9.76 -2.96 -14.00
CA ALA A 6 11.10 -3.41 -14.34
C ALA A 6 11.12 -4.36 -15.58
N ALA A 7 10.12 -5.23 -15.71
CA ALA A 7 9.97 -6.11 -16.87
C ALA A 7 9.65 -5.31 -18.15
N LEU A 8 8.76 -4.33 -18.08
CA LEU A 8 8.41 -3.45 -19.20
C LEU A 8 9.61 -2.58 -19.65
N ARG A 9 10.39 -2.04 -18.71
CA ARG A 9 11.62 -1.30 -19.05
C ARG A 9 12.66 -2.18 -19.73
N ARG A 10 12.79 -3.45 -19.31
CA ARG A 10 13.70 -4.41 -19.96
C ARG A 10 13.25 -4.74 -21.38
N THR A 11 11.97 -4.99 -21.62
CA THR A 11 11.46 -5.28 -22.97
C THR A 11 11.61 -4.09 -23.91
N VAL A 12 11.30 -2.87 -23.45
CA VAL A 12 11.51 -1.63 -24.24
C VAL A 12 13.01 -1.43 -24.54
N PHE A 13 13.89 -1.64 -23.56
CA PHE A 13 15.34 -1.56 -23.77
C PHE A 13 15.85 -2.53 -24.83
N TRP A 14 15.43 -3.81 -24.75
CA TRP A 14 15.85 -4.82 -25.74
C TRP A 14 15.27 -4.54 -27.13
N ALA A 15 14.01 -4.11 -27.23
CA ALA A 15 13.42 -3.73 -28.50
C ALA A 15 14.19 -2.56 -29.16
N ASP A 16 14.57 -1.55 -28.37
CA ASP A 16 15.38 -0.43 -28.85
C ASP A 16 16.79 -0.85 -29.25
N ALA A 17 17.42 -1.76 -28.50
CA ALA A 17 18.75 -2.27 -28.81
C ALA A 17 18.75 -3.08 -30.12
N VAL A 18 17.77 -3.97 -30.30
CA VAL A 18 17.61 -4.76 -31.53
C VAL A 18 17.35 -3.86 -32.74
N ARG A 19 16.46 -2.87 -32.60
CA ARG A 19 16.21 -1.88 -33.66
C ARG A 19 17.49 -1.14 -34.06
N ARG A 20 18.25 -0.62 -33.09
CA ARG A 20 19.51 0.11 -33.38
C ARG A 20 20.56 -0.79 -34.03
N ALA A 21 20.67 -2.04 -33.59
CA ALA A 21 21.57 -3.02 -34.21
C ALA A 21 21.19 -3.29 -35.67
N PHE A 22 19.89 -3.40 -35.96
CA PHE A 22 19.38 -3.58 -37.32
C PHE A 22 19.63 -2.35 -38.21
N GLU A 23 19.36 -1.13 -37.71
CA GLU A 23 19.65 0.11 -38.42
C GLU A 23 21.15 0.26 -38.74
N LEU A 24 22.02 -0.06 -37.77
CA LEU A 24 23.47 -0.07 -37.98
C LEU A 24 23.87 -1.07 -39.05
N ALA A 25 23.33 -2.29 -39.03
CA ALA A 25 23.60 -3.32 -40.03
C ALA A 25 23.21 -2.86 -41.44
N LEU A 26 22.03 -2.24 -41.60
CA LEU A 26 21.58 -1.69 -42.88
C LEU A 26 22.46 -0.55 -43.40
N CYS A 27 23.05 0.25 -42.51
CA CYS A 27 24.01 1.29 -42.90
C CYS A 27 25.37 0.73 -43.33
N LEU A 28 25.82 -0.38 -42.75
CA LEU A 28 27.12 -1.00 -43.05
C LEU A 28 27.08 -1.93 -44.27
N LEU A 29 25.91 -2.49 -44.57
CA LEU A 29 25.74 -3.48 -45.65
C LEU A 29 26.27 -3.02 -47.03
N PRO A 30 26.02 -1.78 -47.50
CA PRO A 30 26.56 -1.31 -48.79
C PRO A 30 28.09 -1.30 -48.82
N ALA A 31 28.73 -0.82 -47.74
CA ALA A 31 30.18 -0.76 -47.64
C ALA A 31 30.80 -2.17 -47.61
N LEU A 32 30.18 -3.10 -46.88
CA LEU A 32 30.60 -4.50 -46.84
C LEU A 32 30.46 -5.18 -48.21
N ALA A 33 29.35 -4.94 -48.93
CA ALA A 33 29.14 -5.50 -50.27
C ALA A 33 30.17 -4.97 -51.29
N ILE A 34 30.47 -3.67 -51.25
CA ILE A 34 31.53 -3.04 -52.06
C ILE A 34 32.88 -3.68 -51.74
N ALA A 35 33.25 -3.76 -50.46
CA ALA A 35 34.52 -4.34 -50.04
C ALA A 35 34.66 -5.80 -50.45
N TYR A 36 33.58 -6.59 -50.29
CA TYR A 36 33.55 -8.00 -50.70
C TYR A 36 33.84 -8.14 -52.19
N LEU A 37 33.15 -7.37 -53.04
CA LEU A 37 33.35 -7.40 -54.49
C LEU A 37 34.73 -6.90 -54.93
N GLN A 38 35.37 -6.03 -54.17
CA GLN A 38 36.75 -5.59 -54.44
C GLN A 38 37.79 -6.63 -54.05
N CYS A 39 37.58 -7.35 -52.95
CA CYS A 39 38.55 -8.32 -52.43
C CYS A 39 38.44 -9.71 -53.06
N PHE A 40 37.23 -10.13 -53.45
CA PHE A 40 36.96 -11.53 -53.77
C PHE A 40 36.46 -11.79 -55.19
N GLN A 41 36.25 -10.76 -56.02
CA GLN A 41 35.75 -10.92 -57.38
C GLN A 41 36.70 -10.30 -58.40
N ASP A 42 36.86 -10.98 -59.53
CA ASP A 42 37.74 -10.52 -60.62
C ASP A 42 37.09 -9.33 -61.37
N PRO A 43 37.68 -8.12 -61.34
CA PRO A 43 37.13 -6.94 -62.01
C PRO A 43 37.14 -7.02 -63.55
N ALA A 44 37.77 -8.05 -64.13
CA ALA A 44 37.73 -8.31 -65.57
C ALA A 44 36.40 -8.94 -66.02
N LEU A 45 35.67 -9.61 -65.13
CA LEU A 45 34.38 -10.23 -65.44
C LEU A 45 33.33 -9.16 -65.75
N ARG A 46 32.68 -9.28 -66.91
CA ARG A 46 31.64 -8.36 -67.38
C ARG A 46 30.37 -9.11 -67.70
N PHE A 47 29.25 -8.53 -67.29
CA PHE A 47 27.91 -8.91 -67.72
C PHE A 47 27.35 -7.74 -68.51
N GLU A 48 27.44 -7.81 -69.84
CA GLU A 48 26.94 -6.78 -70.75
C GLU A 48 25.58 -7.22 -71.31
N ASP A 49 24.51 -6.66 -70.76
CA ASP A 49 23.14 -6.88 -71.21
C ASP A 49 22.43 -5.53 -71.28
N HIS A 50 22.29 -5.03 -72.52
CA HIS A 50 21.68 -3.72 -72.78
C HIS A 50 20.18 -3.73 -72.50
N ALA A 51 19.49 -4.84 -72.79
CA ALA A 51 18.04 -4.94 -72.59
C ALA A 51 17.70 -4.96 -71.10
N PHE A 52 18.43 -5.75 -70.31
CA PHE A 52 18.31 -5.77 -68.87
C PHE A 52 18.62 -4.39 -68.27
N HIS A 53 19.68 -3.73 -68.74
CA HIS A 53 20.02 -2.38 -68.27
C HIS A 53 18.93 -1.34 -68.58
N GLN A 54 18.40 -1.35 -69.80
CA GLN A 54 17.28 -0.48 -70.19
C GLN A 54 16.05 -0.71 -69.32
N ALA A 55 15.70 -1.97 -69.06
CA ALA A 55 14.59 -2.32 -68.19
C ALA A 55 14.80 -1.81 -66.75
N ALA A 56 16.00 -1.98 -66.20
CA ALA A 56 16.36 -1.50 -64.87
C ALA A 56 16.26 0.04 -64.78
N ILE A 57 16.73 0.76 -65.79
CA ILE A 57 16.63 2.23 -65.83
C ILE A 57 15.19 2.69 -66.01
N ALA A 58 14.42 2.05 -66.89
CA ALA A 58 13.02 2.36 -67.09
C ALA A 58 12.25 2.23 -65.78
N LEU A 59 12.49 1.16 -65.01
CA LEU A 59 11.91 0.97 -63.69
C LEU A 59 12.31 2.09 -62.72
N ALA A 60 13.60 2.42 -62.63
CA ALA A 60 14.09 3.49 -61.76
C ALA A 60 13.54 4.88 -62.14
N THR A 61 13.34 5.13 -63.44
CA THR A 61 12.75 6.38 -63.96
C THR A 61 11.26 6.44 -63.64
N LEU A 62 10.53 5.33 -63.75
CA LEU A 62 9.13 5.24 -63.33
C LEU A 62 8.97 5.45 -61.82
N GLU A 63 9.84 4.84 -61.01
CA GLU A 63 9.87 5.05 -59.56
C GLU A 63 10.18 6.51 -59.20
N GLY A 64 11.15 7.13 -59.87
CA GLY A 64 11.46 8.56 -59.71
C GLY A 64 10.32 9.48 -60.12
N ALA A 65 9.64 9.20 -61.23
CA ALA A 65 8.45 9.94 -61.65
C ALA A 65 7.33 9.82 -60.61
N PHE A 66 7.12 8.62 -60.06
CA PHE A 66 6.13 8.36 -59.03
C PHE A 66 6.44 9.11 -57.73
N ILE A 67 7.67 9.02 -57.22
CA ILE A 67 8.09 9.73 -56.00
C ILE A 67 7.97 11.24 -56.21
N SER A 68 8.41 11.75 -57.37
CA SER A 68 8.25 13.16 -57.73
C SER A 68 6.78 13.57 -57.71
N TYR A 69 5.89 12.79 -58.32
CA TYR A 69 4.46 13.07 -58.33
C TYR A 69 3.88 13.12 -56.92
N VAL A 70 4.18 12.13 -56.07
CA VAL A 70 3.69 12.09 -54.68
C VAL A 70 4.21 13.28 -53.89
N ALA A 71 5.51 13.57 -53.97
CA ALA A 71 6.14 14.71 -53.30
C ALA A 71 5.54 16.04 -53.79
N TRP A 72 5.26 16.17 -55.09
CA TRP A 72 4.62 17.34 -55.68
C TRP A 72 3.21 17.54 -55.16
N ARG A 73 2.40 16.47 -55.09
CA ARG A 73 1.04 16.51 -54.52
C ARG A 73 1.07 16.93 -53.05
N CYS A 74 2.01 16.40 -52.26
CA CYS A 74 2.24 16.85 -50.87
C CYS A 74 2.63 18.33 -50.81
N TYR A 75 3.50 18.78 -51.73
CA TYR A 75 3.95 20.17 -51.79
C TYR A 75 2.80 21.12 -52.13
N LEU A 76 1.94 20.81 -53.12
CA LEU A 76 0.81 21.68 -53.48
C LEU A 76 -0.13 21.92 -52.29
N ARG A 77 -0.30 20.93 -51.42
CA ARG A 77 -1.10 21.03 -50.20
C ARG A 77 -0.39 21.85 -49.11
N SER A 78 0.84 21.45 -48.77
CA SER A 78 1.57 21.98 -47.61
C SER A 78 2.33 23.28 -47.86
N GLY A 79 2.78 23.52 -49.09
CA GLY A 79 3.70 24.59 -49.47
C GLY A 79 5.10 24.47 -48.88
N GLN A 80 5.46 23.37 -48.22
CA GLN A 80 6.75 23.27 -47.54
C GLN A 80 7.92 23.25 -48.54
N ALA A 81 8.90 24.14 -48.35
CA ALA A 81 10.07 24.25 -49.22
C ALA A 81 10.86 22.93 -49.32
N LEU A 82 10.90 22.12 -48.24
CA LEU A 82 11.48 20.78 -48.24
C LEU A 82 10.91 19.92 -49.39
N LEU A 83 9.59 19.83 -49.49
CA LEU A 83 8.91 19.00 -50.47
C LEU A 83 9.08 19.53 -51.90
N ARG A 84 9.20 20.85 -52.07
CA ARG A 84 9.58 21.44 -53.37
C ARG A 84 10.92 20.90 -53.84
N TRP A 85 11.94 20.96 -53.00
CA TRP A 85 13.29 20.52 -53.35
C TRP A 85 13.40 19.01 -53.51
N VAL A 86 12.66 18.22 -52.73
CA VAL A 86 12.53 16.77 -52.95
C VAL A 86 11.90 16.50 -54.33
N THR A 87 10.80 17.17 -54.67
CA THR A 87 10.15 17.04 -55.98
C THR A 87 11.10 17.41 -57.11
N LEU A 88 11.77 18.57 -57.01
CA LEU A 88 12.74 19.01 -58.01
C LEU A 88 13.91 18.04 -58.16
N GLY A 89 14.38 17.45 -57.06
CA GLY A 89 15.44 16.44 -57.08
C GLY A 89 15.04 15.20 -57.85
N PHE A 90 13.87 14.63 -57.56
CA PHE A 90 13.37 13.44 -58.25
C PHE A 90 12.93 13.72 -59.69
N THR A 91 12.35 14.88 -59.98
CA THR A 91 12.07 15.31 -61.37
C THR A 91 13.35 15.48 -62.17
N GLY A 92 14.34 16.20 -61.60
CA GLY A 92 15.63 16.42 -62.24
C GLY A 92 16.36 15.11 -62.49
N PHE A 93 16.39 14.21 -61.50
CA PHE A 93 16.88 12.85 -61.69
C PHE A 93 16.15 12.15 -62.82
N THR A 94 14.83 12.09 -62.80
CA THR A 94 14.01 11.37 -63.81
C THR A 94 14.27 11.88 -65.23
N VAL A 95 14.24 13.20 -65.41
CA VAL A 95 14.45 13.84 -66.72
C VAL A 95 15.87 13.61 -67.23
N VAL A 96 16.89 13.75 -66.36
CA VAL A 96 18.29 13.61 -66.77
C VAL A 96 18.69 12.15 -66.96
N TYR A 97 18.27 11.28 -66.05
CA TYR A 97 18.60 9.86 -66.04
C TYR A 97 17.89 9.07 -67.15
N SER A 98 16.72 9.52 -67.62
CA SER A 98 16.02 8.84 -68.72
C SER A 98 16.88 8.68 -69.99
N LEU A 99 17.75 9.65 -70.29
CA LEU A 99 18.67 9.59 -71.43
C LEU A 99 19.79 8.56 -71.24
N HIS A 100 20.15 8.22 -69.99
CA HIS A 100 21.08 7.13 -69.69
C HIS A 100 20.54 5.78 -70.22
N GLY A 101 19.25 5.53 -70.00
CA GLY A 101 18.57 4.33 -70.49
C GLY A 101 18.36 4.38 -72.00
N PHE A 102 17.89 5.52 -72.51
CA PHE A 102 17.63 5.72 -73.94
C PHE A 102 18.88 5.49 -74.80
N PHE A 103 20.04 6.00 -74.37
CA PHE A 103 21.30 5.85 -75.10
C PHE A 103 22.08 4.58 -74.77
N THR A 104 21.57 3.68 -73.92
CA THR A 104 22.24 2.40 -73.60
C THR A 104 22.63 1.59 -74.86
N PRO A 105 21.77 1.43 -75.89
CA PRO A 105 22.15 0.68 -77.09
C PRO A 105 23.26 1.34 -77.91
N LEU A 106 23.44 2.66 -77.76
CA LEU A 106 24.49 3.42 -78.44
C LEU A 106 25.84 3.34 -77.72
N ALA A 107 25.94 2.63 -76.58
CA ALA A 107 27.16 2.55 -75.79
C ALA A 107 28.37 1.98 -76.57
N GLN A 108 28.12 1.15 -77.58
CA GLN A 108 29.17 0.61 -78.46
C GLN A 108 29.76 1.65 -79.43
N HIS A 109 28.99 2.69 -79.77
CA HIS A 109 29.38 3.74 -80.71
C HIS A 109 29.90 4.98 -79.99
N ASN A 110 29.22 5.39 -78.92
CA ASN A 110 29.64 6.48 -78.07
C ASN A 110 29.37 6.13 -76.60
N LEU A 111 30.39 5.56 -75.95
CA LEU A 111 30.31 5.16 -74.54
C LEU A 111 30.01 6.35 -73.60
N TRP A 112 30.48 7.55 -73.93
CA TRP A 112 30.33 8.72 -73.06
C TRP A 112 28.93 9.30 -73.12
N LEU A 113 28.29 9.24 -74.30
CA LEU A 113 26.88 9.60 -74.47
C LEU A 113 25.97 8.72 -73.61
N PHE A 114 26.36 7.47 -73.42
CA PHE A 114 25.70 6.58 -72.47
C PHE A 114 26.04 6.93 -71.01
N ILE A 115 27.32 6.95 -70.63
CA ILE A 115 27.74 6.94 -69.22
C ILE A 115 27.49 8.26 -68.49
N LEU A 116 27.65 9.42 -69.12
CA LEU A 116 27.71 10.71 -68.40
C LEU A 116 26.37 11.13 -67.77
N TYR A 117 25.23 10.69 -68.29
CA TYR A 117 23.91 10.99 -67.73
C TYR A 117 23.69 10.40 -66.33
N GLY A 118 24.29 9.24 -66.05
CA GLY A 118 24.23 8.59 -64.73
C GLY A 118 24.73 9.49 -63.59
N PRO A 119 26.03 9.84 -63.53
CA PRO A 119 26.58 10.71 -62.49
C PRO A 119 25.99 12.12 -62.52
N ALA A 120 25.64 12.67 -63.69
CA ALA A 120 24.99 13.99 -63.77
C ALA A 120 23.63 13.99 -63.05
N SER A 121 22.81 12.96 -63.25
CA SER A 121 21.51 12.83 -62.57
C SER A 121 21.64 12.68 -61.05
N ARG A 122 22.64 11.92 -60.57
CA ARG A 122 22.94 11.79 -59.13
C ARG A 122 23.41 13.09 -58.51
N LEU A 123 24.20 13.89 -59.24
CA LEU A 123 24.65 15.19 -58.78
C LEU A 123 23.46 16.14 -58.59
N VAL A 124 22.55 16.21 -59.57
CA VAL A 124 21.29 16.97 -59.47
C VAL A 124 20.48 16.53 -58.25
N LEU A 125 20.25 15.22 -58.11
CA LEU A 125 19.46 14.67 -56.99
C LEU A 125 20.09 15.05 -55.64
N SER A 126 21.39 14.80 -55.47
CA SER A 126 22.11 15.08 -54.23
C SER A 126 22.10 16.58 -53.85
N ALA A 127 22.26 17.48 -54.82
CA ALA A 127 22.21 18.93 -54.60
C ALA A 127 20.81 19.38 -54.17
N CYS A 128 19.77 18.87 -54.81
CA CYS A 128 18.38 19.17 -54.44
C CYS A 128 18.03 18.62 -53.05
N LEU A 129 18.42 17.38 -52.71
CA LEU A 129 18.15 16.79 -51.40
C LEU A 129 18.89 17.49 -50.26
N LEU A 130 20.15 17.89 -50.47
CA LEU A 130 20.88 18.73 -49.50
C LEU A 130 20.17 20.08 -49.31
N THR A 131 19.78 20.73 -50.40
CA THR A 131 19.05 22.01 -50.34
C THR A 131 17.71 21.85 -49.62
N ALA A 132 17.03 20.73 -49.82
CA ALA A 132 15.80 20.38 -49.10
C ALA A 132 16.03 20.38 -47.58
N LEU A 133 17.10 19.73 -47.11
CA LEU A 133 17.45 19.72 -45.69
C LEU A 133 17.88 21.08 -45.16
N LEU A 134 18.66 21.85 -45.93
CA LEU A 134 19.05 23.21 -45.55
C LEU A 134 17.81 24.08 -45.33
N ARG A 135 16.78 23.90 -46.16
CA ARG A 135 15.49 24.60 -46.11
C ARG A 135 14.41 23.89 -45.27
N PHE A 136 14.77 22.89 -44.46
CA PHE A 136 13.81 22.10 -43.68
C PHE A 136 12.89 22.95 -42.77
N HIS A 137 13.43 24.00 -42.13
CA HIS A 137 12.68 24.92 -41.27
C HIS A 137 12.25 26.22 -41.97
N ALA A 138 12.34 26.29 -43.30
CA ALA A 138 11.90 27.48 -44.02
C ALA A 138 10.36 27.61 -43.95
N ALA A 139 9.87 28.84 -43.93
CA ALA A 139 8.44 29.11 -44.03
C ALA A 139 7.86 28.52 -45.34
N PRO A 140 6.57 28.14 -45.36
CA PRO A 140 5.92 27.66 -46.57
C PRO A 140 6.04 28.67 -47.72
N ASP A 141 6.28 28.15 -48.93
CA ASP A 141 6.35 28.96 -50.13
C ASP A 141 4.98 29.63 -50.41
N ALA A 142 5.04 30.88 -50.88
CA ALA A 142 3.85 31.66 -51.24
C ALA A 142 3.01 30.95 -52.32
N PRO A 143 1.67 31.17 -52.37
CA PRO A 143 0.78 30.49 -53.31
C PRO A 143 1.20 30.58 -54.79
N ALA A 144 1.87 31.66 -55.18
CA ALA A 144 2.42 31.84 -56.54
C ALA A 144 3.39 30.71 -56.95
N TRP A 145 4.13 30.13 -56.00
CA TRP A 145 5.01 28.99 -56.23
C TRP A 145 4.29 27.65 -56.45
N ARG A 146 2.97 27.62 -56.25
CA ARG A 146 2.12 26.44 -56.44
C ARG A 146 1.46 26.43 -57.83
N THR A 147 1.80 27.39 -58.70
CA THR A 147 1.37 27.47 -60.10
C THR A 147 2.35 26.77 -61.03
N ALA A 148 1.97 26.51 -62.29
CA ALA A 148 2.82 25.80 -63.24
C ALA A 148 4.13 26.52 -63.62
N GLY A 149 4.15 27.86 -63.59
CA GLY A 149 5.25 28.68 -64.12
C GLY A 149 6.63 28.35 -63.52
N PRO A 150 6.82 28.37 -62.19
CA PRO A 150 8.10 28.00 -61.58
C PRO A 150 8.58 26.59 -61.91
N TRP A 151 7.66 25.62 -62.02
CA TRP A 151 8.00 24.24 -62.36
C TRP A 151 8.47 24.09 -63.81
N LEU A 152 7.86 24.82 -64.74
CA LEU A 152 8.28 24.84 -66.14
C LEU A 152 9.70 25.41 -66.32
N ARG A 153 10.08 26.41 -65.51
CA ARG A 153 11.45 26.96 -65.52
C ARG A 153 12.49 25.92 -65.09
N TRP A 154 12.19 25.16 -64.04
CA TRP A 154 13.07 24.07 -63.59
C TRP A 154 13.12 22.91 -64.59
N LEU A 155 11.98 22.56 -65.19
CA LEU A 155 11.96 21.55 -66.26
C LEU A 155 12.83 21.99 -67.45
N GLY A 156 12.72 23.26 -67.86
CA GLY A 156 13.58 23.86 -68.89
C GLY A 156 15.07 23.79 -68.52
N LEU A 157 15.42 24.04 -67.25
CA LEU A 157 16.79 23.90 -66.76
C LEU A 157 17.30 22.45 -66.86
N PHE A 158 16.49 21.45 -66.48
CA PHE A 158 16.89 20.04 -66.58
C PHE A 158 17.03 19.58 -68.03
N LEU A 159 16.17 20.06 -68.93
CA LEU A 159 16.31 19.82 -70.37
C LEU A 159 17.56 20.48 -70.96
N ALA A 160 17.88 21.71 -70.54
CA ALA A 160 19.12 22.37 -70.94
C ALA A 160 20.36 21.61 -70.42
N LEU A 161 20.30 21.08 -69.20
CA LEU A 161 21.35 20.22 -68.64
C LEU A 161 21.53 18.95 -69.48
N ASN A 162 20.45 18.34 -69.97
CA ASN A 162 20.54 17.18 -70.85
C ASN A 162 21.28 17.47 -72.16
N VAL A 163 21.01 18.65 -72.75
CA VAL A 163 21.74 19.12 -73.93
C VAL A 163 23.21 19.35 -73.60
N ALA A 164 23.51 20.01 -72.46
CA ALA A 164 24.88 20.25 -72.03
C ALA A 164 25.67 18.94 -71.82
N VAL A 165 25.09 17.95 -71.15
CA VAL A 165 25.69 16.61 -70.98
C VAL A 165 25.92 15.95 -72.34
N GLY A 166 24.97 16.06 -73.26
CA GLY A 166 25.10 15.53 -74.62
C GLY A 166 26.22 16.20 -75.43
N VAL A 167 26.38 17.52 -75.32
CA VAL A 167 27.48 18.27 -75.95
C VAL A 167 28.82 17.85 -75.36
N VAL A 168 28.92 17.75 -74.04
CA VAL A 168 30.14 17.28 -73.36
C VAL A 168 30.48 15.86 -73.78
N ALA A 169 29.50 14.98 -73.94
CA ALA A 169 29.70 13.60 -74.38
C ALA A 169 30.27 13.46 -75.80
N HIS A 170 30.10 14.47 -76.66
CA HIS A 170 30.69 14.52 -78.00
C HIS A 170 32.01 15.31 -78.04
N SER A 171 32.44 15.87 -76.92
CA SER A 171 33.67 16.65 -76.83
C SER A 171 34.91 15.76 -76.56
N PRO A 172 36.13 16.22 -76.87
CA PRO A 172 37.36 15.51 -76.51
C PRO A 172 37.55 15.29 -75.01
N VAL A 173 36.86 16.08 -74.18
CA VAL A 173 36.94 16.01 -72.71
C VAL A 173 36.07 14.90 -72.13
N ALA A 174 35.14 14.32 -72.92
CA ALA A 174 34.19 13.32 -72.46
C ALA A 174 34.83 12.12 -71.73
N GLY A 175 35.99 11.68 -72.22
CA GLY A 175 36.73 10.56 -71.64
C GLY A 175 37.75 10.91 -70.56
N ALA A 176 37.84 12.18 -70.18
CA ALA A 176 38.77 12.58 -69.14
C ALA A 176 38.30 12.04 -67.77
N PRO A 177 39.14 11.30 -67.01
CA PRO A 177 38.73 10.68 -65.75
C PRO A 177 38.19 11.69 -64.73
N TRP A 178 38.77 12.89 -64.69
CA TRP A 178 38.36 13.95 -63.76
C TRP A 178 36.90 14.39 -63.95
N LEU A 179 36.35 14.30 -65.17
CA LEU A 179 34.98 14.73 -65.45
C LEU A 179 33.98 13.83 -64.72
N ARG A 180 34.08 12.52 -64.91
CA ARG A 180 33.23 11.55 -64.20
C ARG A 180 33.51 11.54 -62.70
N MET A 181 34.79 11.55 -62.32
CA MET A 181 35.18 11.52 -60.90
C MET A 181 34.65 12.74 -60.14
N SER A 182 34.70 13.94 -60.72
CA SER A 182 34.20 15.16 -60.07
C SER A 182 32.70 15.10 -59.78
N MET A 183 31.90 14.53 -60.68
CA MET A 183 30.45 14.37 -60.47
C MET A 183 30.16 13.34 -59.37
N GLU A 184 30.83 12.17 -59.39
CA GLU A 184 30.60 11.14 -58.36
C GLU A 184 31.10 11.59 -56.98
N ILE A 185 32.31 12.17 -56.90
CA ILE A 185 32.86 12.72 -55.65
C ILE A 185 31.98 13.88 -55.16
N GLY A 186 31.49 14.73 -56.07
CA GLY A 186 30.53 15.79 -55.77
C GLY A 186 29.25 15.23 -55.14
N SER A 187 28.66 14.20 -55.74
CA SER A 187 27.49 13.51 -55.19
C SER A 187 27.76 12.93 -53.79
N ILE A 188 28.87 12.22 -53.62
CA ILE A 188 29.28 11.66 -52.32
C ILE A 188 29.39 12.77 -51.27
N ALA A 189 30.10 13.85 -51.59
CA ALA A 189 30.29 14.98 -50.69
C ALA A 189 28.95 15.62 -50.27
N LEU A 190 28.02 15.79 -51.22
CA LEU A 190 26.69 16.33 -50.95
C LEU A 190 25.84 15.40 -50.07
N TYR A 191 25.88 14.08 -50.30
CA TYR A 191 25.18 13.12 -49.44
C TYR A 191 25.79 13.02 -48.03
N VAL A 192 27.11 13.07 -47.91
CA VAL A 192 27.80 13.12 -46.61
C VAL A 192 27.44 14.42 -45.86
N ALA A 193 27.43 15.56 -46.55
CA ALA A 193 26.99 16.82 -45.96
C ALA A 193 25.51 16.77 -45.52
N ALA A 194 24.64 16.16 -46.32
CA ALA A 194 23.23 15.96 -45.99
C ALA A 194 23.07 15.07 -44.74
N LEU A 195 23.84 13.98 -44.65
CA LEU A 195 23.84 13.10 -43.48
C LEU A 195 24.41 13.78 -42.23
N ALA A 196 25.51 14.52 -42.35
CA ALA A 196 26.09 15.29 -41.26
C ALA A 196 25.11 16.36 -40.74
N LEU A 197 24.42 17.04 -41.65
CA LEU A 197 23.39 18.02 -41.30
C LEU A 197 22.20 17.37 -40.59
N HIS A 198 21.76 16.20 -41.06
CA HIS A 198 20.71 15.42 -40.42
C HIS A 198 21.09 15.02 -38.98
N LEU A 199 22.29 14.48 -38.78
CA LEU A 199 22.80 14.07 -37.47
C LEU A 199 23.00 15.27 -36.54
N GLY A 200 23.58 16.36 -37.04
CA GLY A 200 23.83 17.58 -36.28
C GLY A 200 22.55 18.29 -35.83
N ARG A 201 21.51 18.30 -36.68
CA ARG A 201 20.20 18.90 -36.36
C ARG A 201 19.29 17.96 -35.55
N ARG A 202 19.71 16.72 -35.27
CA ARG A 202 18.94 15.69 -34.54
C ARG A 202 17.51 15.55 -35.07
N LEU A 203 17.36 15.49 -36.39
CA LEU A 203 16.06 15.38 -37.05
C LEU A 203 15.50 13.96 -36.87
N ARG A 204 14.65 13.75 -35.84
CA ARG A 204 14.16 12.41 -35.45
C ARG A 204 12.80 12.02 -36.05
N SER A 205 12.27 12.77 -37.00
CA SER A 205 10.99 12.37 -37.62
C SER A 205 11.17 11.08 -38.45
N PRO A 206 10.15 10.20 -38.54
CA PRO A 206 10.27 8.94 -39.28
C PRO A 206 10.74 9.12 -40.73
N LEU A 207 10.24 10.15 -41.43
CA LEU A 207 10.69 10.49 -42.78
C LEU A 207 12.19 10.81 -42.85
N MET A 208 12.69 11.55 -41.86
CA MET A 208 14.09 11.95 -41.82
C MET A 208 15.01 10.76 -41.50
N GLN A 209 14.53 9.76 -40.77
CA GLN A 209 15.26 8.51 -40.55
C GLN A 209 15.41 7.71 -41.85
N TYR A 210 14.33 7.55 -42.63
CA TYR A 210 14.41 6.93 -43.96
C TYR A 210 15.29 7.72 -44.92
N ALA A 211 15.25 9.06 -44.87
CA ALA A 211 16.12 9.91 -45.68
C ALA A 211 17.60 9.75 -45.32
N ALA A 212 17.94 9.70 -44.03
CA ALA A 212 19.31 9.47 -43.58
C ALA A 212 19.86 8.13 -44.07
N LEU A 213 19.05 7.06 -43.94
CA LEU A 213 19.41 5.75 -44.48
C LEU A 213 19.59 5.82 -46.00
N ALA A 214 18.67 6.42 -46.73
CA ALA A 214 18.79 6.56 -48.19
C ALA A 214 20.06 7.32 -48.62
N PHE A 215 20.49 8.36 -47.90
CA PHE A 215 21.74 9.07 -48.21
C PHE A 215 22.97 8.18 -48.10
N VAL A 216 23.02 7.27 -47.12
CA VAL A 216 24.11 6.29 -46.98
C VAL A 216 24.15 5.38 -48.21
N TRP A 217 22.98 4.90 -48.65
CA TRP A 217 22.86 4.01 -49.82
C TRP A 217 23.20 4.73 -51.13
N PHE A 218 22.73 5.97 -51.32
CA PHE A 218 23.07 6.78 -52.50
C PHE A 218 24.56 7.14 -52.56
N GLY A 219 25.15 7.56 -51.43
CA GLY A 219 26.58 7.82 -51.35
C GLY A 219 27.41 6.57 -51.65
N SER A 220 26.99 5.41 -51.10
CA SER A 220 27.64 4.12 -51.37
C SER A 220 27.50 3.69 -52.83
N SER A 221 26.35 3.94 -53.47
CA SER A 221 26.19 3.74 -54.90
C SER A 221 27.19 4.56 -55.72
N SER A 222 27.33 5.86 -55.43
CA SER A 222 28.31 6.71 -56.13
C SER A 222 29.76 6.25 -55.90
N LEU A 223 30.09 5.81 -54.69
CA LEU A 223 31.38 5.16 -54.41
C LEU A 223 31.54 3.87 -55.23
N GLY A 224 30.47 3.08 -55.34
CA GLY A 224 30.42 1.89 -56.18
C GLY A 224 30.73 2.21 -57.63
N PHE A 225 30.08 3.21 -58.22
CA PHE A 225 30.35 3.68 -59.57
C PHE A 225 31.75 4.28 -59.75
N LEU A 226 32.32 4.91 -58.73
CA LEU A 226 33.69 5.43 -58.79
C LEU A 226 34.71 4.29 -58.95
N LEU A 227 34.48 3.16 -58.28
CA LEU A 227 35.34 1.97 -58.32
C LEU A 227 35.02 1.01 -59.48
N ALA A 228 33.88 1.21 -60.16
CA ALA A 228 33.39 0.29 -61.18
C ALA A 228 33.91 0.60 -62.59
N ARG A 229 34.20 -0.47 -63.34
CA ARG A 229 34.32 -0.43 -64.80
C ARG A 229 32.95 -0.72 -65.43
N PRO A 230 32.61 -0.16 -66.60
CA PRO A 230 31.32 -0.44 -67.24
C PRO A 230 31.09 -1.96 -67.35
N TRP A 231 29.88 -2.40 -67.02
CA TRP A 231 29.41 -3.79 -67.10
C TRP A 231 30.03 -4.80 -66.13
N ASN A 232 30.94 -4.40 -65.24
CA ASN A 232 31.48 -5.32 -64.24
C ASN A 232 30.52 -5.50 -63.04
N HIS A 233 30.81 -6.48 -62.18
CA HIS A 233 29.99 -6.77 -60.99
C HIS A 233 29.81 -5.56 -60.06
N GLN A 234 30.84 -4.74 -59.90
CA GLN A 234 30.79 -3.51 -59.11
C GLN A 234 29.79 -2.49 -59.70
N TRP A 235 29.71 -2.40 -61.03
CA TRP A 235 28.80 -1.52 -61.75
C TRP A 235 27.33 -1.92 -61.56
N TRP A 236 27.05 -3.23 -61.58
CA TRP A 236 25.72 -3.77 -61.30
C TRP A 236 25.33 -3.62 -59.83
N LEU A 237 26.26 -3.86 -58.90
CA LEU A 237 26.04 -3.59 -57.48
C LEU A 237 25.69 -2.11 -57.26
N ALA A 238 26.43 -1.19 -57.88
CA ALA A 238 26.19 0.24 -57.72
C ALA A 238 24.76 0.64 -58.14
N HIS A 239 24.24 0.08 -59.25
CA HIS A 239 22.83 0.22 -59.63
C HIS A 239 21.87 -0.34 -58.58
N GLY A 240 22.15 -1.53 -58.06
CA GLY A 240 21.33 -2.14 -57.00
C GLY A 240 21.30 -1.32 -55.71
N LEU A 241 22.46 -0.82 -55.26
CA LEU A 241 22.55 0.06 -54.09
C LEU A 241 21.75 1.35 -54.30
N PHE A 242 21.80 1.91 -55.50
CA PHE A 242 21.04 3.12 -55.83
C PHE A 242 19.54 2.86 -55.80
N ALA A 243 19.08 1.75 -56.40
CA ALA A 243 17.68 1.34 -56.41
C ALA A 243 17.14 1.13 -54.98
N VAL A 244 17.91 0.49 -54.10
CA VAL A 244 17.51 0.32 -52.69
C VAL A 244 17.39 1.67 -51.98
N GLY A 245 18.34 2.59 -52.17
CA GLY A 245 18.25 3.95 -51.63
C GLY A 245 16.99 4.68 -52.11
N PHE A 246 16.63 4.48 -53.38
CA PHE A 246 15.42 4.99 -54.01
C PHE A 246 14.16 4.48 -53.31
N SER A 247 14.03 3.16 -53.16
CA SER A 247 12.86 2.55 -52.53
C SER A 247 12.73 2.87 -51.04
N VAL A 248 13.84 2.99 -50.30
CA VAL A 248 13.83 3.42 -48.89
C VAL A 248 13.28 4.84 -48.76
N LEU A 249 13.78 5.79 -49.56
CA LEU A 249 13.31 7.16 -49.52
C LEU A 249 11.86 7.29 -50.03
N GLY A 250 11.53 6.56 -51.10
CA GLY A 250 10.18 6.48 -51.66
C GLY A 250 9.17 5.96 -50.64
N TYR A 251 9.49 4.88 -49.94
CA TYR A 251 8.67 4.35 -48.84
C TYR A 251 8.47 5.38 -47.72
N GLY A 252 9.53 6.08 -47.32
CA GLY A 252 9.45 7.15 -46.33
C GLY A 252 8.48 8.27 -46.73
N ILE A 253 8.55 8.73 -47.98
CA ILE A 253 7.65 9.76 -48.54
C ILE A 253 6.22 9.24 -48.62
N LEU A 254 6.02 8.00 -49.09
CA LEU A 254 4.70 7.39 -49.21
C LEU A 254 4.04 7.21 -47.84
N ARG A 255 4.80 6.82 -46.81
CA ARG A 255 4.29 6.73 -45.43
C ARG A 255 3.79 8.08 -44.92
N VAL A 256 4.47 9.17 -45.25
CA VAL A 256 4.00 10.53 -44.92
C VAL A 256 2.76 10.89 -45.72
N PHE A 257 2.71 10.55 -47.01
CA PHE A 257 1.54 10.79 -47.85
C PHE A 257 0.29 10.03 -47.38
N LEU A 258 0.43 8.75 -47.02
CA LEU A 258 -0.66 7.91 -46.53
C LEU A 258 -1.09 8.28 -45.10
N ALA A 259 -0.16 8.76 -44.27
CA ALA A 259 -0.48 9.28 -42.94
C ALA A 259 -1.09 10.69 -42.98
N ALA A 260 -0.92 11.44 -44.08
CA ALA A 260 -1.66 12.67 -44.29
C ALA A 260 -3.15 12.29 -44.52
N PRO A 261 -4.10 12.84 -43.73
CA PRO A 261 -5.50 12.45 -43.83
C PRO A 261 -6.00 12.50 -45.27
N ALA A 262 -6.70 11.44 -45.69
CA ALA A 262 -7.31 11.33 -47.02
C ALA A 262 -8.45 12.34 -47.28
N HIS A 263 -8.74 13.24 -46.34
CA HIS A 263 -9.81 14.22 -46.45
C HIS A 263 -9.29 15.46 -47.19
N GLY A 264 -9.69 15.56 -48.46
CA GLY A 264 -9.49 16.73 -49.31
C GLY A 264 -10.32 17.94 -48.90
N GLN A 265 -10.13 18.43 -47.67
CA GLN A 265 -10.54 19.77 -47.27
C GLN A 265 -9.35 20.44 -46.59
N GLY A 266 -9.04 21.67 -47.00
CA GLY A 266 -7.88 22.41 -46.53
C GLY A 266 -8.01 22.70 -45.05
N PHE A 267 -7.36 21.89 -44.22
CA PHE A 267 -7.07 22.26 -42.85
C PHE A 267 -5.70 22.94 -42.82
N SER A 268 -5.67 24.18 -42.35
CA SER A 268 -4.43 24.89 -42.09
C SER A 268 -3.62 24.13 -41.01
N VAL A 269 -2.30 24.28 -41.01
CA VAL A 269 -1.43 23.70 -39.97
C VAL A 269 -1.86 24.18 -38.56
N GLN A 270 -2.52 25.33 -38.46
CA GLN A 270 -3.14 25.81 -37.22
C GLN A 270 -4.32 24.96 -36.79
N GLU A 271 -5.28 24.66 -37.67
CA GLU A 271 -6.46 23.86 -37.32
C GLU A 271 -6.10 22.41 -36.96
N LEU A 272 -5.09 21.81 -37.61
CA LEU A 272 -4.58 20.50 -37.23
C LEU A 272 -3.86 20.54 -35.86
N SER A 273 -3.17 21.65 -35.56
CA SER A 273 -2.54 21.84 -34.25
C SER A 273 -3.57 22.05 -33.14
N GLU A 274 -4.69 22.72 -33.44
CA GLU A 274 -5.79 22.95 -32.53
C GLU A 274 -6.57 21.65 -32.27
N ASP A 275 -6.87 20.86 -33.30
CA ASP A 275 -7.54 19.55 -33.15
C ASP A 275 -6.65 18.55 -32.41
N LEU A 276 -5.34 18.55 -32.68
CA LEU A 276 -4.37 17.75 -31.92
C LEU A 276 -4.27 18.22 -30.47
N ALA A 277 -4.29 19.53 -30.21
CA ALA A 277 -4.30 20.08 -28.86
C ALA A 277 -5.59 19.69 -28.12
N GLN A 278 -6.74 19.73 -28.80
CA GLN A 278 -8.04 19.37 -28.23
C GLN A 278 -8.13 17.86 -27.96
N THR A 279 -7.63 17.03 -28.88
CA THR A 279 -7.57 15.56 -28.70
C THR A 279 -6.60 15.19 -27.57
N ASN A 280 -5.44 15.85 -27.49
CA ASN A 280 -4.52 15.66 -26.37
C ASN A 280 -5.12 16.13 -25.04
N ALA A 281 -5.89 17.22 -25.03
CA ALA A 281 -6.60 17.67 -23.83
C ALA A 281 -7.64 16.65 -23.37
N ARG A 282 -8.46 16.11 -24.29
CA ARG A 282 -9.44 15.05 -23.99
C ARG A 282 -8.77 13.78 -23.47
N LEU A 283 -7.64 13.37 -24.06
CA LEU A 283 -6.87 12.21 -23.59
C LEU A 283 -6.29 12.43 -22.21
N ARG A 284 -5.77 13.63 -21.92
CA ARG A 284 -5.28 13.99 -20.58
C ARG A 284 -6.41 13.95 -19.56
N GLU A 285 -7.56 14.55 -19.85
CA GLU A 285 -8.72 14.48 -18.96
C GLU A 285 -9.22 13.05 -18.73
N ALA A 286 -9.20 12.19 -19.75
CA ALA A 286 -9.59 10.79 -19.61
C ALA A 286 -8.57 10.00 -18.78
N HIS A 287 -7.28 10.29 -18.96
CA HIS A 287 -6.20 9.69 -18.18
C HIS A 287 -6.27 10.11 -16.71
N ASP A 288 -6.44 11.41 -16.45
CA ASP A 288 -6.58 11.95 -15.10
C ASP A 288 -7.82 11.37 -14.39
N ARG A 289 -8.93 11.22 -15.11
CA ARG A 289 -10.13 10.53 -14.60
C ARG A 289 -9.86 9.06 -14.25
N LEU A 290 -9.16 8.33 -15.12
CA LEU A 290 -8.79 6.94 -14.84
C LEU A 290 -7.84 6.82 -13.66
N GLU A 291 -6.85 7.70 -13.55
CA GLU A 291 -5.96 7.75 -12.39
C GLU A 291 -6.73 8.02 -11.10
N GLN A 292 -7.68 8.96 -11.13
CA GLN A 292 -8.52 9.26 -9.98
C GLN A 292 -9.34 8.05 -9.56
N VAL A 293 -10.05 7.40 -10.48
CA VAL A 293 -10.84 6.18 -10.19
C VAL A 293 -9.94 5.07 -9.64
N ASN A 294 -8.75 4.89 -10.19
CA ASN A 294 -7.80 3.89 -9.70
C ASN A 294 -7.32 4.21 -8.26
N ARG A 295 -7.03 5.47 -7.96
CA ARG A 295 -6.67 5.90 -6.59
C ARG A 295 -7.82 5.68 -5.61
N GLU A 296 -9.05 6.00 -6.02
CA GLU A 296 -10.25 5.77 -5.20
C GLU A 296 -10.46 4.28 -4.93
N GLN A 297 -10.33 3.43 -5.95
CA GLN A 297 -10.46 1.97 -5.81
C GLN A 297 -9.36 1.39 -4.91
N GLN A 298 -8.11 1.86 -5.04
CA GLN A 298 -7.01 1.46 -4.15
C GLN A 298 -7.26 1.90 -2.70
N ALA A 299 -7.80 3.10 -2.50
CA ALA A 299 -8.16 3.59 -1.17
C ALA A 299 -9.29 2.76 -0.55
N GLN A 300 -10.32 2.40 -1.32
CA GLN A 300 -11.39 1.50 -0.87
C GLN A 300 -10.86 0.11 -0.52
N MET A 301 -9.98 -0.46 -1.34
CA MET A 301 -9.38 -1.77 -1.08
C MET A 301 -8.54 -1.76 0.20
N ARG A 302 -7.72 -0.72 0.41
CA ARG A 302 -6.97 -0.55 1.65
C ARG A 302 -7.88 -0.34 2.86
N ALA A 303 -8.93 0.48 2.72
CA ALA A 303 -9.89 0.69 3.81
C ALA A 303 -10.59 -0.63 4.21
N LEU A 304 -10.94 -1.46 3.21
CA LEU A 304 -11.50 -2.78 3.45
C LEU A 304 -10.50 -3.72 4.14
N GLU A 305 -9.24 -3.76 3.69
CA GLU A 305 -8.17 -4.53 4.34
C GLU A 305 -7.95 -4.11 5.79
N VAL A 306 -7.88 -2.80 6.05
CA VAL A 306 -7.74 -2.24 7.40
C VAL A 306 -8.94 -2.59 8.26
N ALA A 307 -10.17 -2.41 7.76
CA ALA A 307 -11.39 -2.75 8.49
C ALA A 307 -11.46 -4.25 8.81
N LYS A 308 -11.08 -5.12 7.87
CA LYS A 308 -11.02 -6.57 8.09
C LYS A 308 -9.98 -6.94 9.15
N ALA A 309 -8.77 -6.37 9.08
CA ALA A 309 -7.72 -6.60 10.06
C ALA A 309 -8.12 -6.10 11.45
N GLN A 310 -8.75 -4.93 11.55
CA GLN A 310 -9.29 -4.39 12.80
C GLN A 310 -10.37 -5.31 13.38
N PHE A 311 -11.32 -5.78 12.55
CA PHE A 311 -12.34 -6.73 12.98
C PHE A 311 -11.72 -8.02 13.52
N GLU A 312 -10.76 -8.63 12.81
CA GLU A 312 -10.08 -9.85 13.27
C GLU A 312 -9.31 -9.61 14.58
N ALA A 313 -8.67 -8.45 14.72
CA ALA A 313 -7.99 -8.07 15.96
C ALA A 313 -8.97 -7.93 17.13
N PHE A 314 -10.06 -7.17 17.00
CA PHE A 314 -11.07 -7.02 18.05
C PHE A 314 -11.73 -8.35 18.40
N PHE A 315 -12.05 -9.15 17.38
CA PHE A 315 -12.66 -10.47 17.55
C PHE A 315 -11.76 -11.40 18.37
N ASN A 316 -10.45 -11.41 18.11
CA ASN A 316 -9.49 -12.29 18.81
C ASN A 316 -8.98 -11.75 20.15
N LEU A 317 -8.91 -10.43 20.33
CA LEU A 317 -8.47 -9.79 21.58
C LEU A 317 -9.57 -9.76 22.66
N SER A 318 -10.80 -10.14 22.32
CA SER A 318 -11.90 -10.21 23.29
C SER A 318 -11.55 -11.11 24.49
N PRO A 319 -11.87 -10.68 25.73
CA PRO A 319 -11.74 -11.51 26.92
C PRO A 319 -12.79 -12.63 26.96
N ASP A 320 -13.86 -12.49 26.21
CA ASP A 320 -14.95 -13.46 26.11
C ASP A 320 -14.77 -14.37 24.88
N GLY A 321 -15.19 -15.62 25.01
CA GLY A 321 -15.31 -16.53 23.87
C GLY A 321 -16.46 -16.08 22.98
N ILE A 322 -16.18 -15.75 21.72
CA ILE A 322 -17.19 -15.31 20.76
C ILE A 322 -17.44 -16.42 19.76
N PHE A 323 -18.71 -16.75 19.53
CA PHE A 323 -19.14 -17.67 18.49
C PHE A 323 -20.14 -16.99 17.56
N VAL A 324 -20.04 -17.30 16.27
CA VAL A 324 -21.07 -17.04 15.26
C VAL A 324 -21.66 -18.39 14.89
N VAL A 325 -22.96 -18.54 15.10
CA VAL A 325 -23.67 -19.82 14.94
C VAL A 325 -24.81 -19.65 13.94
N ASP A 326 -24.98 -20.63 13.05
CA ASP A 326 -26.06 -20.64 12.09
C ASP A 326 -27.40 -21.10 12.68
N HIS A 327 -28.44 -21.11 11.85
CA HIS A 327 -29.78 -21.57 12.23
C HIS A 327 -29.84 -23.05 12.67
N GLN A 328 -28.86 -23.89 12.33
CA GLN A 328 -28.83 -25.30 12.73
C GLN A 328 -28.05 -25.55 14.02
N GLY A 329 -27.43 -24.52 14.60
CA GLY A 329 -26.58 -24.65 15.79
C GLY A 329 -25.12 -24.91 15.44
N ARG A 330 -24.74 -24.84 14.16
CA ARG A 330 -23.38 -25.05 13.69
C ARG A 330 -22.56 -23.79 13.85
N VAL A 331 -21.39 -23.92 14.47
CA VAL A 331 -20.43 -22.82 14.62
C VAL A 331 -19.84 -22.49 13.25
N LEU A 332 -20.08 -21.28 12.76
CA LEU A 332 -19.48 -20.75 11.53
C LEU A 332 -18.11 -20.13 11.80
N LYS A 333 -17.97 -19.46 12.95
CA LYS A 333 -16.72 -18.80 13.36
C LYS A 333 -16.63 -18.76 14.88
N ALA A 334 -15.44 -18.97 15.41
CA ALA A 334 -15.10 -18.80 16.83
C ALA A 334 -13.82 -17.99 16.95
N ASN A 335 -13.69 -17.17 17.99
CA ASN A 335 -12.44 -16.45 18.25
C ASN A 335 -11.42 -17.32 18.99
N GLN A 336 -10.16 -16.89 19.00
CA GLN A 336 -9.09 -17.60 19.69
C GLN A 336 -9.39 -17.81 21.19
N ARG A 337 -10.06 -16.85 21.83
CA ARG A 337 -10.46 -16.97 23.25
C ARG A 337 -11.42 -18.14 23.48
N ALA A 338 -12.38 -18.36 22.58
CA ALA A 338 -13.30 -19.48 22.65
C ALA A 338 -12.56 -20.83 22.53
N GLU A 339 -11.63 -20.94 21.58
CA GLU A 339 -10.82 -22.15 21.39
C GLU A 339 -10.04 -22.52 22.66
N VAL A 340 -9.32 -21.55 23.23
CA VAL A 340 -8.57 -21.72 24.48
C VAL A 340 -9.52 -22.05 25.64
N MET A 341 -10.66 -21.38 25.74
CA MET A 341 -11.65 -21.62 26.79
C MET A 341 -12.24 -23.03 26.71
N PHE A 342 -12.55 -23.53 25.52
CA PHE A 342 -13.15 -24.87 25.40
C PHE A 342 -12.12 -25.99 25.22
N GLY A 343 -10.83 -25.67 25.08
CA GLY A 343 -9.75 -26.65 24.92
C GLY A 343 -9.66 -27.26 23.51
N TYR A 344 -10.04 -26.49 22.49
CA TYR A 344 -9.99 -26.88 21.08
C TYR A 344 -8.81 -26.19 20.37
N GLY A 345 -8.29 -26.80 19.30
CA GLY A 345 -7.24 -26.19 18.48
C GLY A 345 -7.77 -25.09 17.56
N PRO A 346 -6.86 -24.31 16.92
CA PRO A 346 -7.23 -23.27 15.96
C PRO A 346 -8.07 -23.82 14.81
N GLY A 347 -9.30 -23.33 14.67
CA GLY A 347 -10.26 -23.74 13.64
C GLY A 347 -11.10 -24.97 13.98
N ASP A 348 -10.77 -25.74 15.03
CA ASP A 348 -11.48 -26.99 15.36
C ASP A 348 -12.92 -26.77 15.81
N LEU A 349 -13.22 -25.58 16.36
CA LEU A 349 -14.58 -25.21 16.74
C LEU A 349 -15.48 -24.95 15.54
N ALA A 350 -14.93 -24.54 14.39
CA ALA A 350 -15.71 -24.28 13.20
C ALA A 350 -16.29 -25.59 12.65
N GLY A 351 -17.58 -25.59 12.36
CA GLY A 351 -18.33 -26.76 11.89
C GLY A 351 -18.89 -27.66 12.99
N LEU A 352 -18.49 -27.49 14.27
CA LEU A 352 -19.09 -28.23 15.38
C LEU A 352 -20.51 -27.74 15.70
N GLN A 353 -21.32 -28.63 16.26
CA GLN A 353 -22.60 -28.27 16.87
C GLN A 353 -22.34 -27.66 18.25
N VAL A 354 -22.99 -26.53 18.55
CA VAL A 354 -22.82 -25.81 19.82
C VAL A 354 -23.20 -26.70 21.03
N GLU A 355 -24.09 -27.67 20.84
CA GLU A 355 -24.45 -28.65 21.86
C GLU A 355 -23.29 -29.56 22.28
N ALA A 356 -22.23 -29.70 21.48
CA ALA A 356 -21.02 -30.43 21.90
C ALA A 356 -20.27 -29.72 23.05
N LEU A 357 -20.52 -28.43 23.27
CA LEU A 357 -19.86 -27.58 24.26
C LEU A 357 -20.62 -27.50 25.60
N MET A 358 -21.59 -28.40 25.82
CA MET A 358 -22.36 -28.49 27.05
C MET A 358 -22.55 -29.94 27.51
N PRO A 359 -22.80 -30.17 28.81
CA PRO A 359 -23.12 -31.49 29.36
C PRO A 359 -24.31 -32.17 28.66
N ASP A 360 -24.26 -33.50 28.52
CA ASP A 360 -25.23 -34.28 27.73
C ASP A 360 -26.68 -34.05 28.15
N ASN A 361 -26.93 -33.94 29.45
CA ASN A 361 -28.27 -33.72 30.01
C ASN A 361 -28.89 -32.36 29.63
N LEU A 362 -28.10 -31.40 29.14
CA LEU A 362 -28.57 -30.07 28.78
C LEU A 362 -28.83 -29.91 27.27
N ARG A 363 -28.33 -30.83 26.43
CA ARG A 363 -28.32 -30.69 24.97
C ARG A 363 -29.72 -30.62 24.37
N GLU A 364 -30.62 -31.55 24.70
CA GLU A 364 -31.99 -31.55 24.14
C GLU A 364 -32.78 -30.29 24.52
N HIS A 365 -32.63 -29.85 25.77
CA HIS A 365 -33.25 -28.62 26.23
C HIS A 365 -32.69 -27.40 25.48
N HIS A 366 -31.39 -27.37 25.23
CA HIS A 366 -30.75 -26.32 24.46
C HIS A 366 -31.24 -26.28 23.00
N VAL A 367 -31.36 -27.42 22.32
CA VAL A 367 -31.89 -27.46 20.95
C VAL A 367 -33.27 -26.82 20.87
N ARG A 368 -34.18 -27.16 21.79
CA ARG A 368 -35.52 -26.53 21.87
C ARG A 368 -35.43 -25.02 22.13
N ALA A 369 -34.60 -24.59 23.09
CA ALA A 369 -34.42 -23.19 23.42
C ALA A 369 -33.82 -22.37 22.25
N ARG A 370 -32.93 -22.98 21.47
CA ARG A 370 -32.34 -22.39 20.27
C ARG A 370 -33.36 -22.21 19.16
N SER A 371 -34.17 -23.23 18.87
CA SER A 371 -35.26 -23.12 17.87
C SER A 371 -36.26 -22.02 18.23
N LEU A 372 -36.62 -21.88 19.51
CA LEU A 372 -37.49 -20.79 19.98
C LEU A 372 -36.85 -19.41 19.81
N HIS A 373 -35.56 -19.28 20.13
CA HIS A 373 -34.85 -18.01 19.96
C HIS A 373 -34.73 -17.60 18.47
N GLN A 374 -34.58 -18.56 17.57
CA GLN A 374 -34.55 -18.27 16.13
C GLN A 374 -35.90 -17.82 15.59
N ALA A 375 -37.01 -18.36 16.12
CA ALA A 375 -38.36 -17.94 15.74
C ALA A 375 -38.67 -16.50 16.19
N ALA A 376 -38.04 -16.04 17.28
CA ALA A 376 -38.18 -14.67 17.79
C ALA A 376 -36.82 -14.15 18.33
N PRO A 377 -35.96 -13.63 17.45
CA PRO A 377 -34.61 -13.22 17.86
C PRO A 377 -34.67 -12.01 18.78
N GLN A 378 -34.20 -12.17 20.01
CA GLN A 378 -34.12 -11.11 21.01
C GLN A 378 -32.76 -11.11 21.69
N THR A 379 -32.09 -9.96 21.72
CA THR A 379 -30.86 -9.80 22.50
C THR A 379 -31.17 -10.06 23.97
N ARG A 380 -30.59 -11.12 24.54
CA ARG A 380 -30.86 -11.50 25.92
C ARG A 380 -29.64 -12.17 26.56
N PRO A 381 -29.38 -11.92 27.86
CA PRO A 381 -28.53 -12.80 28.65
C PRO A 381 -29.24 -14.15 28.81
N MET A 382 -28.52 -15.26 28.63
CA MET A 382 -29.01 -16.60 28.96
C MET A 382 -28.70 -16.99 30.41
N GLY A 383 -27.67 -16.39 31.00
CA GLY A 383 -27.29 -16.57 32.41
C GLY A 383 -26.82 -15.26 33.02
N THR A 384 -27.09 -15.06 34.31
CA THR A 384 -26.54 -13.98 35.13
C THR A 384 -25.39 -14.52 35.98
N GLU A 385 -24.62 -13.67 36.67
CA GLU A 385 -23.59 -14.15 37.61
C GLU A 385 -24.19 -15.07 38.69
N GLU A 386 -25.47 -14.90 39.03
CA GLU A 386 -26.21 -15.73 39.99
C GLU A 386 -26.81 -17.01 39.37
N ARG A 387 -26.87 -17.10 38.04
CA ARG A 387 -27.40 -18.24 37.26
C ARG A 387 -26.47 -18.58 36.10
N ALA A 388 -25.21 -18.89 36.44
CA ALA A 388 -24.23 -19.33 35.46
C ALA A 388 -24.65 -20.68 34.83
N LEU A 389 -24.39 -20.83 33.54
CA LEU A 389 -24.67 -22.04 32.78
C LEU A 389 -23.47 -22.98 32.82
N SER A 390 -23.72 -24.28 32.77
CA SER A 390 -22.67 -25.30 32.71
C SER A 390 -22.22 -25.53 31.26
N CYS A 391 -20.94 -25.32 31.01
CA CYS A 391 -20.26 -25.58 29.75
C CYS A 391 -19.30 -26.77 29.90
N LEU A 392 -19.04 -27.47 28.80
CA LEU A 392 -18.18 -28.66 28.75
C LEU A 392 -16.96 -28.39 27.87
N ARG A 393 -15.75 -28.51 28.43
CA ARG A 393 -14.49 -28.44 27.68
C ARG A 393 -14.24 -29.77 26.94
N ARG A 394 -13.35 -29.75 25.94
CA ARG A 394 -12.96 -30.94 25.15
C ARG A 394 -12.41 -32.10 25.99
N ASN A 395 -11.75 -31.79 27.10
CA ASN A 395 -11.22 -32.77 28.06
C ASN A 395 -12.29 -33.36 29.00
N GLY A 396 -13.57 -32.95 28.87
CA GLY A 396 -14.67 -33.38 29.72
C GLY A 396 -14.86 -32.55 31.00
N GLU A 397 -14.02 -31.54 31.25
CA GLU A 397 -14.16 -30.67 32.42
C GLU A 397 -15.38 -29.74 32.27
N VAL A 398 -16.22 -29.69 33.31
CA VAL A 398 -17.37 -28.79 33.39
C VAL A 398 -16.96 -27.48 34.05
N PHE A 399 -17.32 -26.35 33.45
CA PHE A 399 -17.08 -25.02 34.01
C PHE A 399 -18.33 -24.14 33.93
N SER A 400 -18.37 -23.09 34.76
CA SER A 400 -19.50 -22.16 34.83
C SER A 400 -19.26 -20.95 33.94
N ALA A 401 -20.20 -20.68 33.04
CA ALA A 401 -20.14 -19.55 32.12
C ALA A 401 -21.40 -18.69 32.13
N THR A 402 -21.24 -17.39 31.92
CA THR A 402 -22.35 -16.51 31.53
C THR A 402 -22.35 -16.36 30.01
N ILE A 403 -23.55 -16.44 29.42
CA ILE A 403 -23.72 -16.38 27.96
C ILE A 403 -24.70 -15.27 27.62
N SER A 404 -24.37 -14.42 26.66
CA SER A 404 -25.28 -13.47 26.04
C SER A 404 -25.45 -13.76 24.56
N LEU A 405 -26.67 -13.62 24.06
CA LEU A 405 -27.02 -13.84 22.66
C LEU A 405 -27.38 -12.52 22.00
N SER A 406 -26.93 -12.33 20.77
CA SER A 406 -27.38 -11.28 19.87
C SER A 406 -27.57 -11.84 18.46
N SER A 407 -28.36 -11.16 17.63
CA SER A 407 -28.58 -11.55 16.24
C SER A 407 -27.79 -10.66 15.29
N LEU A 408 -27.19 -11.25 14.26
CA LEU A 408 -26.51 -10.53 13.19
C LEU A 408 -26.76 -11.18 11.83
N ILE A 409 -26.55 -10.42 10.77
CA ILE A 409 -26.40 -10.98 9.43
C ILE A 409 -24.92 -11.26 9.19
N TYR A 410 -24.57 -12.52 8.97
CA TYR A 410 -23.22 -12.95 8.63
C TYR A 410 -23.26 -13.67 7.28
N GLU A 411 -22.45 -13.23 6.32
CA GLU A 411 -22.45 -13.74 4.92
C GLU A 411 -23.86 -13.75 4.27
N GLY A 412 -24.66 -12.71 4.55
CA GLY A 412 -26.02 -12.57 4.01
C GLY A 412 -27.08 -13.47 4.66
N ARG A 413 -26.73 -14.19 5.74
CA ARG A 413 -27.64 -15.11 6.44
C ARG A 413 -27.87 -14.67 7.89
N PRO A 414 -29.08 -14.84 8.44
CA PRO A 414 -29.34 -14.61 9.85
C PRO A 414 -28.56 -15.62 10.70
N CYS A 415 -27.71 -15.12 11.57
CA CYS A 415 -26.87 -15.89 12.48
C CYS A 415 -27.04 -15.35 13.90
N THR A 416 -26.67 -16.18 14.89
CA THR A 416 -26.63 -15.80 16.30
C THR A 416 -25.17 -15.61 16.70
N VAL A 417 -24.85 -14.45 17.26
CA VAL A 417 -23.58 -14.23 17.98
C VAL A 417 -23.77 -14.56 19.45
N THR A 418 -22.83 -15.30 20.02
CA THR A 418 -22.83 -15.61 21.44
C THR A 418 -21.53 -15.17 22.08
N PHE A 419 -21.61 -14.47 23.21
CA PHE A 419 -20.46 -14.14 24.05
C PHE A 419 -20.49 -15.03 25.28
N VAL A 420 -19.42 -15.79 25.51
CA VAL A 420 -19.28 -16.75 26.59
C VAL A 420 -18.15 -16.28 27.52
N ARG A 421 -18.46 -16.08 28.79
CA ARG A 421 -17.50 -15.66 29.81
C ARG A 421 -17.38 -16.72 30.89
N ASP A 422 -16.18 -17.25 31.10
CA ASP A 422 -15.88 -18.16 32.21
C ASP A 422 -15.89 -17.38 33.54
N VAL A 423 -16.86 -17.69 34.40
CA VAL A 423 -17.04 -17.07 35.71
C VAL A 423 -16.66 -18.01 36.86
N SER A 424 -16.06 -19.16 36.57
CA SER A 424 -15.73 -20.19 37.57
C SER A 424 -14.79 -19.66 38.67
N ARG A 425 -13.84 -18.78 38.31
CA ARG A 425 -12.94 -18.13 39.28
C ARG A 425 -13.67 -17.07 40.12
N LEU A 426 -14.56 -16.30 39.49
CA LEU A 426 -15.34 -15.27 40.17
C LEU A 426 -16.27 -15.91 41.22
N LEU A 427 -17.00 -16.95 40.84
CA LEU A 427 -17.91 -17.67 41.73
C LEU A 427 -17.18 -18.31 42.91
N ARG A 428 -16.01 -18.92 42.70
CA ARG A 428 -15.18 -19.45 43.80
C ARG A 428 -14.78 -18.37 44.80
N LYS A 429 -14.43 -17.17 44.32
CA LYS A 429 -14.02 -16.05 45.18
C LYS A 429 -15.20 -15.47 45.96
N VAL A 430 -16.36 -15.34 45.32
CA VAL A 430 -17.60 -14.91 45.99
C VAL A 430 -18.00 -15.90 47.09
N GLU A 431 -17.89 -17.20 46.82
CA GLU A 431 -18.20 -18.23 47.82
C GLU A 431 -17.21 -18.19 48.99
N GLN A 432 -15.92 -18.00 48.74
CA GLN A 432 -14.91 -17.84 49.80
C GLN A 432 -15.22 -16.66 50.73
N ILE A 433 -15.52 -15.48 50.17
CA ILE A 433 -15.86 -14.28 50.95
C ILE A 433 -17.10 -14.55 51.81
N ARG A 434 -18.13 -15.19 51.24
CA ARG A 434 -19.35 -15.56 51.97
C ARG A 434 -19.07 -16.51 53.13
N GLN A 435 -18.09 -17.40 53.01
CA GLN A 435 -17.69 -18.29 54.09
C GLN A 435 -16.93 -17.55 55.20
N GLU A 436 -16.02 -16.64 54.85
CA GLU A 436 -15.28 -15.81 55.79
C GLU A 436 -16.23 -14.89 56.61
N ASP A 437 -17.18 -14.23 55.95
CA ASP A 437 -18.19 -13.38 56.62
C ASP A 437 -19.03 -14.18 57.62
N ARG A 438 -19.48 -15.39 57.21
CA ARG A 438 -20.25 -16.29 58.10
C ARG A 438 -19.44 -16.75 59.31
N ALA A 439 -18.14 -16.98 59.15
CA ALA A 439 -17.26 -17.36 60.26
C ALA A 439 -17.05 -16.21 61.24
N SER A 440 -16.86 -14.98 60.75
CA SER A 440 -16.69 -13.79 61.57
C SER A 440 -17.94 -13.49 62.43
N ILE A 441 -19.14 -13.50 61.82
CA ILE A 441 -20.41 -13.30 62.54
C ILE A 441 -20.60 -14.35 63.65
N ARG A 442 -20.23 -15.62 63.36
CA ARG A 442 -20.31 -16.71 64.33
C ARG A 442 -19.38 -16.49 65.52
N GLN A 443 -18.15 -16.03 65.30
CA GLN A 443 -17.19 -15.73 66.37
C GLN A 443 -17.71 -14.63 67.30
N GLY A 444 -18.29 -13.55 66.75
CA GLY A 444 -18.89 -12.48 67.55
C GLY A 444 -20.03 -12.96 68.46
N HIS A 445 -20.95 -13.77 67.93
CA HIS A 445 -22.05 -14.35 68.73
C HIS A 445 -21.55 -15.27 69.85
N ILE A 446 -20.52 -16.08 69.60
CA ILE A 446 -19.94 -16.96 70.62
C ILE A 446 -19.34 -16.13 71.77
N LEU A 447 -18.62 -15.04 71.48
CA LEU A 447 -18.03 -14.18 72.50
C LEU A 447 -19.11 -13.53 73.39
N GLU A 448 -20.18 -13.02 72.79
CA GLU A 448 -21.31 -12.46 73.55
C GLU A 448 -21.97 -13.50 74.45
N GLN A 449 -22.26 -14.70 73.92
CA GLN A 449 -22.87 -15.79 74.70
C GLN A 449 -22.01 -16.26 75.86
N LEU A 450 -20.71 -16.47 75.64
CA LEU A 450 -19.79 -16.91 76.70
C LEU A 450 -19.64 -15.84 77.79
N SER A 451 -19.53 -14.57 77.41
CA SER A 451 -19.39 -13.47 78.36
C SER A 451 -20.61 -13.28 79.26
N ALA A 452 -21.82 -13.55 78.74
CA ALA A 452 -23.07 -13.38 79.46
C ALA A 452 -23.26 -14.41 80.58
N GLN A 453 -22.62 -15.58 80.47
CA GLN A 453 -22.71 -16.65 81.47
C GLN A 453 -21.74 -16.47 82.64
N LEU A 454 -20.77 -15.56 82.53
CA LEU A 454 -19.80 -15.31 83.60
C LEU A 454 -20.48 -14.57 84.77
N PRO A 455 -20.10 -14.86 86.04
CA PRO A 455 -20.66 -14.21 87.22
C PRO A 455 -20.11 -12.79 87.45
N PHE A 456 -19.33 -12.27 86.51
CA PHE A 456 -18.73 -10.94 86.52
C PHE A 456 -18.83 -10.31 85.13
N VAL A 457 -18.78 -8.99 85.09
CA VAL A 457 -18.80 -8.22 83.86
C VAL A 457 -17.42 -8.28 83.22
N VAL A 458 -17.30 -8.84 82.02
CA VAL A 458 -16.07 -8.72 81.22
C VAL A 458 -16.14 -7.46 80.38
N PHE A 459 -15.05 -6.70 80.30
CA PHE A 459 -15.00 -5.50 79.48
C PHE A 459 -13.59 -5.27 78.93
N GLN A 460 -13.53 -4.47 77.88
CA GLN A 460 -12.32 -3.77 77.46
C GLN A 460 -12.51 -2.28 77.73
N PHE A 461 -11.49 -1.65 78.32
CA PHE A 461 -11.45 -0.22 78.56
C PHE A 461 -10.34 0.37 77.71
N ARG A 462 -10.58 1.50 77.07
CA ARG A 462 -9.60 2.14 76.20
C ARG A 462 -9.41 3.60 76.57
N ARG A 463 -8.15 4.02 76.56
CA ARG A 463 -7.72 5.42 76.58
C ARG A 463 -7.19 5.76 75.18
N GLY A 464 -7.91 6.62 74.47
CA GLY A 464 -7.49 7.12 73.16
C GLY A 464 -6.24 8.02 73.25
N PRO A 465 -5.62 8.34 72.10
CA PRO A 465 -4.40 9.15 72.05
C PRO A 465 -4.59 10.57 72.63
N GLN A 466 -5.82 11.09 72.60
CA GLN A 466 -6.18 12.41 73.16
C GLN A 466 -6.63 12.35 74.63
N GLY A 467 -6.49 11.20 75.31
CA GLY A 467 -6.90 11.01 76.71
C GLY A 467 -8.40 10.78 76.92
N ARG A 468 -9.19 10.62 75.85
CA ARG A 468 -10.61 10.22 75.95
C ARG A 468 -10.72 8.75 76.32
N TYR A 469 -11.65 8.42 77.21
CA TYR A 469 -11.95 7.04 77.57
C TYR A 469 -13.20 6.51 76.87
N ASP A 470 -13.24 5.21 76.60
CA ASP A 470 -14.43 4.47 76.21
C ASP A 470 -14.31 2.97 76.55
N PHE A 471 -15.41 2.24 76.41
CA PHE A 471 -15.43 0.78 76.53
C PHE A 471 -15.63 0.15 75.13
N PRO A 472 -14.58 -0.33 74.44
CA PRO A 472 -14.74 -0.99 73.14
C PRO A 472 -15.67 -2.21 73.18
N TYR A 473 -15.61 -2.95 74.29
CA TYR A 473 -16.41 -4.13 74.55
C TYR A 473 -16.88 -4.16 76.00
N MET A 474 -18.12 -4.61 76.23
CA MET A 474 -18.67 -4.82 77.56
C MET A 474 -19.73 -5.92 77.50
N SER A 475 -19.58 -6.93 78.35
CA SER A 475 -20.54 -8.02 78.45
C SER A 475 -21.91 -7.48 78.95
N PRO A 476 -23.04 -8.09 78.51
CA PRO A 476 -24.38 -7.64 78.89
C PRO A 476 -24.65 -7.75 80.40
N LYS A 477 -23.84 -8.53 81.14
CA LYS A 477 -23.89 -8.69 82.59
C LYS A 477 -23.79 -7.37 83.37
N VAL A 478 -23.27 -6.30 82.75
CA VAL A 478 -23.16 -4.98 83.37
C VAL A 478 -24.51 -4.39 83.77
N ALA A 479 -25.60 -4.75 83.08
CA ALA A 479 -26.94 -4.30 83.45
C ALA A 479 -27.34 -4.79 84.84
N GLU A 480 -26.93 -6.01 85.23
CA GLU A 480 -27.18 -6.55 86.56
C GLU A 480 -26.28 -5.91 87.63
N LEU A 481 -25.07 -5.47 87.26
CA LEU A 481 -24.11 -4.88 88.20
C LEU A 481 -24.35 -3.39 88.42
N LEU A 482 -24.44 -2.60 87.34
CA LEU A 482 -24.50 -1.13 87.38
C LEU A 482 -25.88 -0.57 87.00
N GLY A 483 -26.88 -1.41 86.74
CA GLY A 483 -28.24 -0.97 86.40
C GLY A 483 -28.37 -0.31 85.03
N CYS A 484 -27.31 -0.29 84.21
CA CYS A 484 -27.28 0.31 82.88
C CYS A 484 -26.80 -0.70 81.84
N GLY A 485 -27.39 -0.68 80.64
CA GLY A 485 -27.07 -1.62 79.57
C GLY A 485 -25.67 -1.39 78.97
N ALA A 486 -25.05 -2.47 78.48
CA ALA A 486 -23.73 -2.42 77.85
C ALA A 486 -23.67 -1.42 76.67
N GLU A 487 -24.71 -1.38 75.82
CA GLU A 487 -24.77 -0.44 74.69
C GLU A 487 -24.79 1.03 75.16
N ALA A 488 -25.51 1.34 76.23
CA ALA A 488 -25.59 2.69 76.78
C ALA A 488 -24.21 3.15 77.31
N LEU A 489 -23.48 2.26 77.99
CA LEU A 489 -22.12 2.53 78.48
C LEU A 489 -21.10 2.68 77.35
N ARG A 490 -21.24 1.90 76.27
CA ARG A 490 -20.41 2.03 75.05
C ARG A 490 -20.66 3.36 74.33
N ALA A 491 -21.91 3.80 74.28
CA ALA A 491 -22.28 5.08 73.69
C ALA A 491 -21.84 6.27 74.56
N ASN A 492 -21.90 6.13 75.89
CA ASN A 492 -21.58 7.19 76.84
C ASN A 492 -20.91 6.67 78.11
N ILE A 493 -19.57 6.72 78.14
CA ILE A 493 -18.78 6.30 79.31
C ILE A 493 -19.07 7.12 80.57
N ASN A 494 -19.58 8.35 80.45
CA ASN A 494 -19.87 9.18 81.61
C ASN A 494 -20.93 8.56 82.52
N LEU A 495 -21.74 7.63 82.00
CA LEU A 495 -22.67 6.84 82.80
C LEU A 495 -21.95 5.94 83.83
N TRP A 496 -20.74 5.47 83.54
CA TRP A 496 -19.92 4.76 84.52
C TRP A 496 -19.31 5.72 85.53
N PHE A 497 -18.75 6.84 85.07
CA PHE A 497 -18.18 7.85 85.97
C PHE A 497 -19.22 8.44 86.92
N SER A 498 -20.49 8.58 86.51
CA SER A 498 -21.58 9.03 87.38
C SER A 498 -21.93 8.05 88.51
N THR A 499 -21.50 6.78 88.42
CA THR A 499 -21.66 5.83 89.53
C THR A 499 -20.65 6.09 90.65
N VAL A 500 -19.57 6.81 90.37
CA VAL A 500 -18.49 7.09 91.31
C VAL A 500 -18.80 8.38 92.07
N ASP A 501 -18.59 8.38 93.39
CA ASP A 501 -18.74 9.60 94.20
C ASP A 501 -17.86 10.75 93.68
N PRO A 502 -18.34 12.03 93.65
CA PRO A 502 -17.54 13.14 93.14
C PRO A 502 -16.18 13.31 93.83
N ALA A 503 -16.08 12.97 95.13
CA ALA A 503 -14.81 13.01 95.86
C ALA A 503 -13.83 11.89 95.43
N GLY A 504 -14.34 10.78 94.92
CA GLY A 504 -13.56 9.60 94.49
C GLY A 504 -13.20 9.58 93.00
N LEU A 505 -13.88 10.36 92.16
CA LEU A 505 -13.67 10.35 90.71
C LEU A 505 -12.25 10.79 90.31
N ALA A 506 -11.70 11.81 90.97
CA ALA A 506 -10.32 12.26 90.72
C ALA A 506 -9.30 11.17 91.00
N SER A 507 -9.47 10.43 92.10
CA SER A 507 -8.61 9.30 92.47
C SER A 507 -8.70 8.16 91.44
N LEU A 508 -9.91 7.85 90.96
CA LEU A 508 -10.12 6.83 89.93
C LEU A 508 -9.40 7.19 88.62
N ILE A 509 -9.57 8.43 88.14
CA ILE A 509 -8.89 8.90 86.92
C ILE A 509 -7.37 8.88 87.10
N SER A 510 -6.84 9.37 88.24
CA SER A 510 -5.41 9.30 88.52
C SER A 510 -4.88 7.86 88.55
N SER A 511 -5.68 6.89 89.01
CA SER A 511 -5.28 5.48 88.99
C SER A 511 -5.17 4.91 87.57
N ILE A 512 -6.06 5.32 86.67
CA ILE A 512 -6.03 4.96 85.24
C ILE A 512 -4.78 5.55 84.59
N GLU A 513 -4.52 6.84 84.79
CA GLU A 513 -3.36 7.52 84.21
C GLU A 513 -2.04 6.98 84.76
N ARG A 514 -1.98 6.60 86.05
CA ARG A 514 -0.81 5.93 86.63
C ARG A 514 -0.55 4.58 85.95
N SER A 515 -1.56 3.73 85.83
CA SER A 515 -1.44 2.45 85.11
C SER A 515 -1.04 2.64 83.65
N ALA A 516 -1.57 3.69 82.99
CA ALA A 516 -1.22 4.03 81.61
C ALA A 516 0.26 4.41 81.45
N ALA A 517 0.80 5.21 82.38
CA ALA A 517 2.19 5.65 82.38
C ALA A 517 3.16 4.52 82.74
N GLU A 518 2.85 3.74 83.78
CA GLU A 518 3.70 2.67 84.32
C GLU A 518 3.54 1.34 83.56
N ARG A 519 2.52 1.21 82.71
CA ARG A 519 2.11 -0.04 82.04
C ARG A 519 1.90 -1.20 83.01
N SER A 520 1.33 -0.88 84.17
CA SER A 520 1.05 -1.85 85.24
C SER A 520 -0.42 -2.29 85.22
N PRO A 521 -0.75 -3.48 85.77
CA PRO A 521 -2.14 -3.90 85.95
C PRO A 521 -2.96 -2.86 86.74
N TRP A 522 -4.20 -2.64 86.33
CA TRP A 522 -5.06 -1.64 86.95
C TRP A 522 -6.11 -2.29 87.84
N THR A 523 -6.14 -1.91 89.11
CA THR A 523 -7.18 -2.32 90.07
C THR A 523 -7.81 -1.09 90.68
N ALA A 524 -9.14 -1.02 90.65
CA ALA A 524 -9.91 0.07 91.24
C ALA A 524 -11.05 -0.47 92.08
N ARG A 525 -11.25 0.14 93.26
CA ARG A 525 -12.41 -0.06 94.11
C ARG A 525 -13.14 1.27 94.26
N TRP A 526 -14.46 1.23 94.13
CA TRP A 526 -15.30 2.40 94.38
C TRP A 526 -16.66 1.97 94.93
N GLN A 527 -17.35 2.93 95.53
CA GLN A 527 -18.73 2.78 95.97
C GLN A 527 -19.65 3.28 94.86
N ALA A 528 -20.31 2.36 94.16
CA ALA A 528 -21.20 2.65 93.04
C ALA A 528 -22.57 3.12 93.55
N ARG A 529 -22.96 4.36 93.23
CA ARG A 529 -24.32 4.87 93.47
C ARG A 529 -25.19 4.60 92.25
N LEU A 530 -26.19 3.74 92.39
CA LEU A 530 -27.15 3.43 91.34
C LEU A 530 -28.35 4.39 91.40
N PRO A 531 -28.96 4.75 90.26
CA PRO A 531 -30.17 5.55 90.25
C PRO A 531 -31.29 4.88 91.07
N GLY A 532 -31.74 5.52 92.15
CA GLY A 532 -32.81 5.03 93.02
C GLY A 532 -32.38 4.14 94.20
N ALA A 533 -31.08 3.85 94.37
CA ALA A 533 -30.57 3.11 95.53
C ALA A 533 -30.27 4.05 96.72
N VAL A 534 -30.64 3.64 97.93
CA VAL A 534 -30.41 4.40 99.18
C VAL A 534 -28.96 4.24 99.68
N GLU A 535 -28.34 3.09 99.40
CA GLU A 535 -26.97 2.77 99.81
C GLU A 535 -26.05 2.59 98.59
N ALA A 536 -24.78 2.96 98.73
CA ALA A 536 -23.78 2.73 97.70
C ALA A 536 -23.27 1.29 97.73
N MET A 537 -23.05 0.71 96.56
CA MET A 537 -22.64 -0.69 96.40
C MET A 537 -21.12 -0.79 96.15
N PRO A 538 -20.36 -1.59 96.92
CA PRO A 538 -18.93 -1.71 96.70
C PRO A 538 -18.64 -2.50 95.42
N CYS A 539 -17.89 -1.88 94.50
CA CYS A 539 -17.49 -2.47 93.23
C CYS A 539 -15.98 -2.61 93.15
N LEU A 540 -15.54 -3.68 92.50
CA LEU A 540 -14.14 -3.96 92.19
C LEU A 540 -14.00 -4.17 90.68
N LEU A 541 -13.02 -3.49 90.11
CA LEU A 541 -12.55 -3.71 88.76
C LEU A 541 -11.09 -4.12 88.78
N ARG A 542 -10.75 -5.14 87.99
CA ARG A 542 -9.37 -5.59 87.77
C ARG A 542 -9.11 -5.76 86.29
N CYS A 543 -8.01 -5.19 85.83
CA CYS A 543 -7.55 -5.23 84.45
C CYS A 543 -6.13 -5.78 84.37
N SER A 544 -5.81 -6.37 83.22
CA SER A 544 -4.43 -6.57 82.79
C SER A 544 -3.65 -5.25 82.72
N ALA A 545 -2.34 -5.32 82.50
CA ALA A 545 -1.59 -4.16 82.01
C ALA A 545 -2.18 -3.68 80.65
N PRO A 546 -2.11 -2.38 80.35
CA PRO A 546 -2.58 -1.86 79.06
C PRO A 546 -1.74 -2.35 77.89
N VAL A 547 -2.40 -2.78 76.83
CA VAL A 547 -1.78 -3.13 75.55
C VAL A 547 -1.81 -1.91 74.62
N PRO A 548 -0.65 -1.44 74.12
CA PRO A 548 -0.59 -0.34 73.16
C PRO A 548 -1.10 -0.78 71.79
N GLN A 549 -1.89 0.08 71.15
CA GLN A 549 -2.43 -0.12 69.81
C GLN A 549 -1.67 0.71 68.78
N PRO A 550 -1.68 0.34 67.48
CA PRO A 550 -1.01 1.09 66.42
C PRO A 550 -1.47 2.56 66.28
N ASP A 551 -2.69 2.87 66.73
CA ASP A 551 -3.29 4.22 66.70
C ASP A 551 -2.87 5.10 67.90
N GLY A 552 -1.99 4.61 68.77
CA GLY A 552 -1.52 5.29 69.98
C GLY A 552 -2.47 5.18 71.17
N SER A 553 -3.57 4.42 71.06
CA SER A 553 -4.44 4.12 72.20
C SER A 553 -3.87 3.03 73.10
N LEU A 554 -4.33 3.02 74.35
CA LEU A 554 -4.02 1.98 75.34
C LEU A 554 -5.31 1.22 75.67
N VAL A 555 -5.28 -0.11 75.62
CA VAL A 555 -6.44 -0.97 75.89
C VAL A 555 -6.17 -1.90 77.07
N TRP A 556 -7.04 -1.86 78.06
CA TRP A 556 -7.08 -2.78 79.19
C TRP A 556 -8.16 -3.82 78.95
N THR A 557 -7.87 -5.09 79.24
CA THR A 557 -8.89 -6.14 79.31
C THR A 557 -9.05 -6.56 80.76
N GLY A 558 -10.29 -6.61 81.23
CA GLY A 558 -10.55 -6.84 82.64
C GLY A 558 -11.95 -7.33 82.93
N TYR A 559 -12.21 -7.48 84.22
CA TYR A 559 -13.54 -7.80 84.72
C TYR A 559 -13.92 -6.89 85.89
N MET A 560 -15.23 -6.72 86.06
CA MET A 560 -15.86 -5.93 87.10
C MET A 560 -16.88 -6.78 87.85
N ARG A 561 -16.88 -6.69 89.18
CA ARG A 561 -17.81 -7.41 90.05
C ARG A 561 -18.15 -6.61 91.30
N ARG A 562 -19.15 -7.06 92.05
CA ARG A 562 -19.39 -6.60 93.41
C ARG A 562 -18.25 -7.06 94.32
N ALA A 563 -17.78 -6.20 95.22
CA ALA A 563 -16.74 -6.53 96.20
C ALA A 563 -17.35 -7.08 97.50
N HIS A 564 -16.67 -8.01 98.16
CA HIS A 564 -17.07 -8.60 99.44
C HIS A 564 -16.04 -8.29 100.54
N GLU A 565 -16.44 -8.21 101.81
CA GLU A 565 -15.56 -7.85 102.95
C GLU A 565 -14.32 -8.76 103.11
N ARG A 566 -14.37 -10.02 102.64
CA ARG A 566 -13.22 -10.95 102.65
C ARG A 566 -12.20 -10.74 101.51
N ASP A 567 -12.41 -9.74 100.66
CA ASP A 567 -11.47 -9.42 99.57
C ASP A 567 -10.20 -8.68 100.06
N GLU A 568 -9.95 -8.60 101.38
CA GLU A 568 -8.79 -7.90 101.96
C GLU A 568 -7.45 -8.68 101.87
N ASP A 569 -7.44 -10.01 101.68
CA ASP A 569 -6.19 -10.79 101.80
C ASP A 569 -5.87 -11.81 100.68
N ALA A 570 -6.52 -11.75 99.52
CA ALA A 570 -6.15 -12.62 98.38
C ALA A 570 -5.35 -11.87 97.31
N ALA A 571 -4.03 -11.87 97.47
CA ALA A 571 -3.07 -11.79 96.37
C ALA A 571 -3.30 -12.98 95.42
N ALA A 572 -4.23 -12.85 94.48
CA ALA A 572 -4.48 -13.83 93.44
C ALA A 572 -3.70 -13.43 92.18
N ASP A 573 -2.41 -13.73 92.20
CA ASP A 573 -1.40 -13.58 91.14
C ASP A 573 -1.56 -14.56 89.96
N HIS A 574 -2.76 -15.12 89.73
CA HIS A 574 -2.89 -16.28 88.83
C HIS A 574 -3.82 -16.12 87.62
N LEU A 575 -4.28 -14.92 87.28
CA LEU A 575 -4.97 -14.68 85.99
C LEU A 575 -4.34 -13.59 85.10
N ALA A 576 -3.27 -12.93 85.54
CA ALA A 576 -2.62 -11.85 84.76
C ALA A 576 -1.43 -12.32 83.89
N ALA A 577 -1.08 -13.62 83.90
CA ALA A 577 0.14 -14.14 83.26
C ALA A 577 -0.10 -15.11 82.08
N ALA A 578 -1.28 -15.08 81.44
CA ALA A 578 -1.47 -15.78 80.17
C ALA A 578 -1.25 -14.78 79.01
N PRO A 579 -0.17 -14.89 78.22
CA PRO A 579 -0.06 -14.17 76.97
C PRO A 579 -1.11 -14.77 76.02
N ILE A 580 -2.12 -13.98 75.67
CA ILE A 580 -3.02 -14.29 74.55
C ILE A 580 -2.21 -13.97 73.29
N GLY A 581 -1.61 -14.99 72.71
CA GLY A 581 -0.95 -14.94 71.39
C GLY A 581 -1.96 -14.94 70.26
#